data_AF-A0A813IDN1-F1
#
_entry.id   AF-A0A813IDN1-F1
#
_cell.length_a   1.000
_cell.length_b   1.000
_cell.length_c   1.000
_cell.angle_alpha   90.00
_cell.angle_beta   90.00
_cell.angle_gamma   90.00
#
_symmetry.space_group_name_H-M   'P 1'
#
loop_
_entity.id
_entity.type
_entity.pdbx_description
1 polymer ?
#
loop_
_entity_poly.entity_id
_entity_poly.type
_entity_poly.pdbx_seq_one_letter_code
_entity_poly.pdbx_strand_id
1 'polypeptide(L)'
;ATLFVPALEGIRNVLGAEATTLMLLDQEAQDLYTEVIDGPLPHHRTPIGVGVAGQAVKAGHLMNVEITRTGEAKPGWFNAQRHKNYQGSAMEVRSELVVPLFDTSQKCMGVIKCINKAGAAAFGTEDVKYVSEVAHHIGMMLEGPDAGLRRVLRISRERMQNKSVIEATDLGKGAVICNLVKAKQLPTRASADSQGRTFIDPYITFSIVRGSPINEEIGAQQRQLRSRNKDRKAAIRRYGKSSTILEDANPEWNETIAVAMPMKFRQIPIEELWVHVQLWDYDSLKPDDLVAQTAFPLTQFEQMAELPEAMPQRLLPIPGQESVYNLEESLLWVSFTRRAPHLAL
;
A
#
# COMPACT_ATOMS: atom_id res chain seq x y z
N ALA A 1 -16.51 -19.28 -0.24
CA ALA A 1 -15.71 -19.99 0.76
C ALA A 1 -14.84 -21.14 0.22
N THR A 2 -15.29 -21.99 -0.72
CA THR A 2 -14.55 -23.21 -1.17
C THR A 2 -13.21 -22.98 -1.88
N LEU A 3 -12.93 -21.78 -2.39
CA LEU A 3 -11.74 -21.51 -3.20
C LEU A 3 -10.43 -21.55 -2.40
N PHE A 4 -10.47 -21.16 -1.12
CA PHE A 4 -9.25 -20.96 -0.33
C PHE A 4 -8.89 -22.15 0.57
N VAL A 5 -9.82 -23.09 0.79
CA VAL A 5 -9.59 -24.28 1.63
C VAL A 5 -8.33 -25.06 1.19
N PRO A 6 -8.14 -25.40 -0.11
CA PRO A 6 -6.93 -26.12 -0.53
C PRO A 6 -5.64 -25.31 -0.33
N ALA A 7 -5.72 -23.98 -0.41
CA ALA A 7 -4.56 -23.12 -0.18
C ALA A 7 -4.16 -23.11 1.31
N LEU A 8 -5.13 -23.03 2.22
CA LEU A 8 -4.87 -23.05 3.66
C LEU A 8 -4.37 -24.44 4.13
N GLU A 9 -4.90 -25.51 3.55
CA GLU A 9 -4.39 -26.88 3.73
C GLU A 9 -2.95 -27.03 3.24
N GLY A 10 -2.66 -26.50 2.03
CA GLY A 10 -1.32 -26.46 1.47
C GLY A 10 -0.34 -25.72 2.38
N ILE A 11 -0.71 -24.54 2.87
CA ILE A 11 0.09 -23.77 3.83
C ILE A 11 0.35 -24.60 5.09
N ARG A 12 -0.70 -25.18 5.71
CA ARG A 12 -0.56 -25.96 6.95
C ARG A 12 0.46 -27.09 6.78
N ASN A 13 0.34 -27.84 5.69
CA ASN A 13 1.20 -28.99 5.40
C ASN A 13 2.65 -28.57 5.11
N VAL A 14 2.87 -27.55 4.26
CA VAL A 14 4.22 -27.07 3.91
C VAL A 14 4.93 -26.51 5.14
N LEU A 15 4.22 -25.75 5.97
CA LEU A 15 4.78 -25.18 7.18
C LEU A 15 4.87 -26.18 8.34
N GLY A 16 4.24 -27.35 8.26
CA GLY A 16 4.07 -28.21 9.44
C GLY A 16 3.40 -27.46 10.60
N ALA A 17 2.35 -26.70 10.29
CA ALA A 17 1.53 -26.01 11.30
C ALA A 17 0.44 -26.94 11.84
N GLU A 18 0.00 -26.72 13.08
CA GLU A 18 -1.11 -27.46 13.68
C GLU A 18 -2.46 -26.99 13.14
N ALA A 19 -2.59 -25.69 12.87
CA ALA A 19 -3.76 -25.10 12.24
C ALA A 19 -3.42 -23.85 11.41
N THR A 20 -4.25 -23.55 10.42
CA THR A 20 -4.20 -22.32 9.64
C THR A 20 -5.60 -21.72 9.49
N THR A 21 -5.68 -20.40 9.39
CA THR A 21 -6.97 -19.72 9.17
C THR A 21 -6.78 -18.46 8.34
N LEU A 22 -7.73 -18.24 7.45
CA LEU A 22 -7.95 -16.96 6.78
C LEU A 22 -8.98 -16.19 7.60
N MET A 23 -8.60 -15.00 8.07
CA MET A 23 -9.53 -14.06 8.67
C MET A 23 -9.65 -12.82 7.78
N LEU A 24 -10.86 -12.33 7.56
CA LEU A 24 -11.13 -11.14 6.76
C LEU A 24 -11.52 -9.97 7.65
N LEU A 25 -11.16 -8.76 7.21
CA LEU A 25 -11.43 -7.52 7.92
C LEU A 25 -12.85 -7.03 7.60
N ASP A 26 -13.66 -6.87 8.64
CA ASP A 26 -14.92 -6.14 8.61
C ASP A 26 -14.64 -4.67 8.98
N GLN A 27 -14.60 -3.80 7.97
CA GLN A 27 -14.26 -2.39 8.18
C GLN A 27 -15.31 -1.64 9.00
N GLU A 28 -16.59 -2.04 8.94
CA GLU A 28 -17.66 -1.38 9.69
C GLU A 28 -17.62 -1.80 11.16
N ALA A 29 -17.45 -3.11 11.42
CA ALA A 29 -17.37 -3.64 12.78
C ALA A 29 -16.01 -3.42 13.46
N GLN A 30 -14.96 -3.04 12.71
CA GLN A 30 -13.58 -2.91 13.18
C GLN A 30 -13.04 -4.20 13.83
N ASP A 31 -13.36 -5.35 13.22
CA ASP A 31 -12.90 -6.66 13.66
C ASP A 31 -12.53 -7.58 12.49
N LEU A 32 -11.80 -8.64 12.83
CA LEU A 32 -11.50 -9.75 11.94
C LEU A 32 -12.49 -10.86 12.20
N TYR A 33 -13.06 -11.46 11.14
CA TYR A 33 -13.88 -12.66 11.25
C TYR A 33 -13.25 -13.83 10.49
N THR A 34 -13.41 -15.03 11.02
CA THR A 34 -12.88 -16.22 10.39
C THR A 34 -13.67 -16.64 9.15
N GLU A 35 -13.03 -16.57 7.98
CA GLU A 35 -13.59 -16.98 6.69
C GLU A 35 -13.29 -18.45 6.37
N VAL A 36 -12.05 -18.90 6.61
CA VAL A 36 -11.62 -20.30 6.40
C VAL A 36 -10.77 -20.77 7.58
N ILE A 37 -10.92 -22.05 7.93
CA ILE A 37 -10.11 -22.75 8.93
C ILE A 37 -9.64 -24.07 8.34
N ASP A 38 -8.40 -24.43 8.59
CA ASP A 38 -7.91 -25.80 8.50
C ASP A 38 -7.20 -26.16 9.83
N GLY A 39 -7.60 -27.29 10.44
CA GLY A 39 -7.17 -27.71 11.78
C GLY A 39 -8.14 -27.35 12.92
N PRO A 40 -7.77 -27.63 14.19
CA PRO A 40 -8.67 -27.59 15.36
C PRO A 40 -8.91 -26.17 15.92
N LEU A 41 -9.30 -25.22 15.07
CA LEU A 41 -9.68 -23.86 15.47
C LEU A 41 -11.20 -23.64 15.35
N PRO A 42 -11.81 -22.85 16.24
CA PRO A 42 -13.20 -22.45 16.09
C PRO A 42 -13.31 -21.18 15.22
N HIS A 43 -14.44 -21.04 14.53
CA HIS A 43 -14.80 -19.75 13.94
C HIS A 43 -14.99 -18.72 15.04
N HIS A 44 -14.34 -17.57 14.90
CA HIS A 44 -14.41 -16.51 15.89
C HIS A 44 -14.22 -15.13 15.24
N ARG A 45 -14.50 -14.09 16.02
CA ARG A 45 -14.13 -12.70 15.69
C ARG A 45 -13.03 -12.20 16.62
N THR A 46 -12.16 -11.34 16.11
CA THR A 46 -11.09 -10.69 16.88
C THR A 46 -11.07 -9.20 16.56
N PRO A 47 -11.34 -8.31 17.54
CA PRO A 47 -11.24 -6.87 17.33
C PRO A 47 -9.83 -6.45 16.90
N ILE A 48 -9.74 -5.38 16.10
CA ILE A 48 -8.45 -4.79 15.72
C ILE A 48 -7.67 -4.38 16.99
N GLY A 49 -6.36 -4.62 17.00
CA GLY A 49 -5.49 -4.37 18.15
C GLY A 49 -5.59 -5.40 19.28
N VAL A 50 -6.41 -6.46 19.16
CA VAL A 50 -6.53 -7.50 20.19
C VAL A 50 -5.87 -8.80 19.74
N GLY A 51 -4.96 -9.32 20.58
CA GLY A 51 -4.18 -10.52 20.27
C GLY A 51 -3.24 -10.33 19.08
N VAL A 52 -2.50 -11.38 18.68
CA VAL A 52 -1.52 -11.28 17.60
C VAL A 52 -2.18 -10.92 16.26
N ALA A 53 -3.34 -11.52 15.95
CA ALA A 53 -4.07 -11.23 14.71
C ALA A 53 -4.55 -9.77 14.61
N GLY A 54 -5.22 -9.27 15.66
CA GLY A 54 -5.68 -7.90 15.69
C GLY A 54 -4.52 -6.89 15.70
N GLN A 55 -3.42 -7.21 16.37
CA GLN A 55 -2.23 -6.36 16.39
C GLN A 55 -1.50 -6.34 15.04
N ALA A 56 -1.41 -7.47 14.33
CA ALA A 56 -0.81 -7.51 13.00
C ALA A 56 -1.61 -6.67 11.98
N VAL A 57 -2.95 -6.71 12.06
CA VAL A 57 -3.81 -5.85 11.23
C VAL A 57 -3.68 -4.39 11.60
N LYS A 58 -3.68 -4.09 12.90
CA LYS A 58 -3.47 -2.73 13.40
C LYS A 58 -2.13 -2.19 12.90
N ALA A 59 -1.06 -2.98 13.03
CA ALA A 59 0.30 -2.59 12.68
C ALA A 59 0.60 -2.66 11.16
N GLY A 60 -0.26 -3.28 10.35
CA GLY A 60 -0.02 -3.42 8.91
C GLY A 60 1.25 -4.19 8.55
N HIS A 61 1.79 -5.00 9.46
CA HIS A 61 2.98 -5.81 9.21
C HIS A 61 2.82 -7.21 9.79
N LEU A 62 3.60 -8.15 9.27
CA LEU A 62 3.58 -9.53 9.75
C LEU A 62 4.08 -9.64 11.20
N MET A 63 3.54 -10.59 11.95
CA MET A 63 3.94 -10.90 13.31
C MET A 63 4.23 -12.39 13.42
N ASN A 64 5.46 -12.74 13.79
CA ASN A 64 5.88 -14.12 14.07
C ASN A 64 6.28 -14.20 15.54
N VAL A 65 5.43 -14.82 16.35
CA VAL A 65 5.49 -14.76 17.81
C VAL A 65 5.60 -16.16 18.38
N GLU A 66 6.66 -16.39 19.16
CA GLU A 66 6.73 -17.49 20.11
C GLU A 66 5.93 -17.12 21.37
N ILE A 67 5.00 -17.97 21.75
CA ILE A 67 4.15 -17.78 22.93
C ILE A 67 4.83 -18.46 24.12
N THR A 68 5.70 -17.72 24.81
CA THR A 68 6.36 -18.18 26.04
C THR A 68 5.59 -17.75 27.29
N ARG A 69 5.66 -18.58 28.35
CA ARG A 69 5.09 -18.26 29.69
C ARG A 69 5.98 -17.30 30.48
N THR A 70 7.28 -17.33 30.23
CA THR A 70 8.28 -16.43 30.79
C THR A 70 8.49 -15.28 29.79
N GLY A 71 8.35 -14.04 30.24
CA GLY A 71 8.40 -12.83 29.40
C GLY A 71 9.79 -12.52 28.80
N GLU A 72 10.61 -13.53 28.52
CA GLU A 72 12.01 -13.41 28.15
C GLU A 72 12.21 -13.05 26.66
N ALA A 73 11.26 -13.40 25.77
CA ALA A 73 11.38 -13.11 24.33
C ALA A 73 10.69 -11.81 23.88
N LYS A 74 9.67 -11.33 24.60
CA LYS A 74 9.02 -9.99 24.51
C LYS A 74 7.88 -9.96 25.55
N PRO A 75 7.93 -9.12 26.59
CA PRO A 75 6.87 -9.09 27.60
C PRO A 75 5.53 -8.63 26.97
N GLY A 76 4.45 -9.37 27.22
CA GLY A 76 3.08 -8.89 26.98
C GLY A 76 2.21 -9.65 25.98
N TRP A 77 2.75 -10.61 25.21
CA TRP A 77 1.93 -11.34 24.23
C TRP A 77 1.05 -12.41 24.86
N PHE A 78 1.51 -13.10 25.92
CA PHE A 78 0.75 -14.18 26.53
C PHE A 78 -0.57 -13.72 27.17
N ASN A 79 -1.69 -14.24 26.67
CA ASN A 79 -3.01 -14.13 27.29
C ASN A 79 -3.57 -15.54 27.56
N ALA A 80 -3.92 -15.85 28.80
CA ALA A 80 -4.38 -17.19 29.19
C ALA A 80 -5.65 -17.65 28.45
N GLN A 81 -6.62 -16.75 28.22
CA GLN A 81 -7.84 -17.07 27.47
C GLN A 81 -7.55 -17.34 25.98
N ARG A 82 -6.52 -16.69 25.42
CA ARG A 82 -6.14 -16.90 24.02
C ARG A 82 -5.13 -18.01 23.83
N HIS A 83 -4.33 -18.39 24.82
CA HIS A 83 -3.26 -19.37 24.58
C HIS A 83 -3.39 -20.69 25.34
N LYS A 84 -4.16 -20.78 26.43
CA LYS A 84 -4.38 -22.07 27.14
C LYS A 84 -5.62 -22.82 26.64
N ASN A 85 -6.59 -22.09 26.11
CA ASN A 85 -7.83 -22.64 25.59
C ASN A 85 -8.32 -21.71 24.48
N TYR A 86 -7.60 -21.71 23.35
CA TYR A 86 -7.80 -20.75 22.27
C TYR A 86 -9.27 -20.70 21.85
N GLN A 87 -9.98 -19.63 22.23
CA GLN A 87 -11.39 -19.43 21.87
C GLN A 87 -12.30 -20.63 22.24
N GLY A 88 -11.96 -21.39 23.28
CA GLY A 88 -12.74 -22.55 23.70
C GLY A 88 -12.44 -23.87 22.98
N SER A 89 -11.42 -23.94 22.11
CA SER A 89 -11.10 -25.18 21.36
C SER A 89 -10.21 -26.19 22.11
N ALA A 90 -9.90 -25.92 23.37
CA ALA A 90 -8.92 -26.67 24.19
C ALA A 90 -7.49 -26.69 23.61
N MET A 91 -7.23 -25.96 22.54
CA MET A 91 -5.90 -25.88 21.92
C MET A 91 -5.00 -24.92 22.71
N GLU A 92 -3.81 -25.41 23.04
CA GLU A 92 -2.74 -24.59 23.61
C GLU A 92 -1.88 -23.99 22.48
N VAL A 93 -1.80 -22.66 22.43
CA VAL A 93 -1.01 -21.94 21.42
C VAL A 93 0.39 -21.67 21.96
N ARG A 94 1.38 -22.18 21.22
CA ARG A 94 2.82 -22.08 21.45
C ARG A 94 3.52 -21.16 20.44
N SER A 95 2.98 -21.02 19.23
CA SER A 95 3.44 -20.04 18.26
C SER A 95 2.33 -19.55 17.34
N GLU A 96 2.43 -18.29 16.93
CA GLU A 96 1.55 -17.67 15.93
C GLU A 96 2.38 -16.94 14.86
N LEU A 97 2.19 -17.31 13.60
CA LEU A 97 2.61 -16.50 12.46
C LEU A 97 1.36 -15.87 11.84
N VAL A 98 1.28 -14.56 11.87
CA VAL A 98 0.19 -13.78 11.27
C VAL A 98 0.76 -12.91 10.16
N VAL A 99 0.22 -13.08 8.95
CA VAL A 99 0.62 -12.34 7.76
C VAL A 99 -0.59 -11.56 7.22
N PRO A 100 -0.55 -10.22 7.23
CA PRO A 100 -1.60 -9.39 6.65
C PRO A 100 -1.79 -9.64 5.15
N LEU A 101 -3.03 -9.54 4.71
CA LEU A 101 -3.45 -9.60 3.32
C LEU A 101 -3.68 -8.18 2.84
N PHE A 102 -3.03 -7.80 1.76
CA PHE A 102 -3.22 -6.49 1.15
C PHE A 102 -3.90 -6.62 -0.19
N ASP A 103 -4.83 -5.70 -0.44
CA ASP A 103 -5.23 -5.41 -1.79
C ASP A 103 -4.08 -4.71 -2.53
N THR A 104 -4.28 -4.47 -3.81
CA THR A 104 -3.28 -3.87 -4.68
C THR A 104 -3.18 -2.36 -4.54
N SER A 105 -4.10 -1.75 -3.80
CA SER A 105 -3.96 -0.39 -3.28
C SER A 105 -3.21 -0.37 -1.94
N GLN A 106 -2.66 -1.52 -1.52
CA GLN A 106 -2.04 -1.77 -0.22
C GLN A 106 -3.01 -1.66 0.95
N LYS A 107 -4.34 -1.74 0.78
CA LYS A 107 -5.26 -1.72 1.94
C LYS A 107 -5.38 -3.12 2.53
N CYS A 108 -5.33 -3.21 3.86
CA CYS A 108 -5.47 -4.46 4.56
C CYS A 108 -6.88 -5.04 4.36
N MET A 109 -6.95 -6.29 3.94
CA MET A 109 -8.17 -7.04 3.69
C MET A 109 -8.44 -8.10 4.77
N GLY A 110 -7.45 -8.40 5.60
CA GLY A 110 -7.48 -9.51 6.54
C GLY A 110 -6.09 -10.05 6.86
N VAL A 111 -6.02 -11.28 7.34
CA VAL A 111 -4.78 -11.99 7.65
C VAL A 111 -4.86 -13.47 7.30
N ILE A 112 -3.72 -14.07 6.99
CA ILE A 112 -3.49 -15.50 7.16
C ILE A 112 -2.81 -15.69 8.51
N LYS A 113 -3.33 -16.61 9.32
CA LYS A 113 -2.80 -16.95 10.63
C LYS A 113 -2.45 -18.44 10.65
N CYS A 114 -1.21 -18.75 11.01
CA CYS A 114 -0.70 -20.10 11.21
C CYS A 114 -0.38 -20.31 12.69
N ILE A 115 -0.78 -21.46 13.22
CA ILE A 115 -0.65 -21.80 14.64
C ILE A 115 0.26 -23.00 14.81
N ASN A 116 1.14 -22.92 15.82
CA ASN A 116 1.96 -24.01 16.34
C ASN A 116 2.81 -24.69 15.27
N LYS A 117 4.02 -24.17 15.06
CA LYS A 117 5.04 -24.84 14.25
C LYS A 117 5.42 -26.19 14.88
N ALA A 118 5.45 -27.25 14.07
CA ALA A 118 5.95 -28.55 14.50
C ALA A 118 7.47 -28.54 14.65
N GLY A 119 7.96 -29.08 15.77
CA GLY A 119 9.40 -29.27 16.02
C GLY A 119 10.20 -27.99 16.29
N ALA A 120 9.56 -26.81 16.35
CA ALA A 120 10.22 -25.55 16.64
C ALA A 120 9.31 -24.60 17.44
N ALA A 121 9.93 -23.65 18.13
CA ALA A 121 9.21 -22.71 18.98
C ALA A 121 8.55 -21.56 18.19
N ALA A 122 9.03 -21.26 16.98
CA ALA A 122 8.45 -20.26 16.07
C ALA A 122 8.61 -20.69 14.61
N PHE A 123 7.94 -19.99 13.70
CA PHE A 123 8.06 -20.22 12.26
C PHE A 123 9.40 -19.68 11.75
N GLY A 124 10.05 -20.40 10.83
CA GLY A 124 11.32 -20.01 10.25
C GLY A 124 11.20 -18.91 9.20
N THR A 125 12.33 -18.35 8.77
CA THR A 125 12.37 -17.31 7.72
C THR A 125 11.76 -17.78 6.39
N GLU A 126 11.99 -19.04 6.01
CA GLU A 126 11.40 -19.62 4.80
C GLU A 126 9.89 -19.83 4.92
N ASP A 127 9.38 -20.16 6.12
CA ASP A 127 7.94 -20.22 6.39
C ASP A 127 7.31 -18.83 6.19
N VAL A 128 7.94 -17.78 6.74
CA VAL A 128 7.47 -16.39 6.60
C VAL A 128 7.43 -15.96 5.15
N LYS A 129 8.51 -16.22 4.38
CA LYS A 129 8.54 -15.90 2.94
C LYS A 129 7.42 -16.63 2.20
N TYR A 130 7.27 -17.92 2.43
CA TYR A 130 6.24 -18.74 1.75
C TYR A 130 4.84 -18.19 2.01
N VAL A 131 4.46 -17.95 3.27
CA VAL A 131 3.14 -17.43 3.60
C VAL A 131 2.94 -16.01 3.08
N SER A 132 3.99 -15.19 3.07
CA SER A 132 3.91 -13.82 2.51
C SER A 132 3.59 -13.83 1.01
N GLU A 133 4.20 -14.72 0.24
CA GLU A 133 3.90 -14.90 -1.18
C GLU A 133 2.47 -15.42 -1.41
N VAL A 134 2.03 -16.41 -0.63
CA VAL A 134 0.65 -16.92 -0.72
C VAL A 134 -0.36 -15.85 -0.33
N ALA A 135 -0.07 -15.08 0.73
CA ALA A 135 -0.87 -13.95 1.19
C ALA A 135 -1.01 -12.87 0.10
N HIS A 136 0.08 -12.55 -0.60
CA HIS A 136 0.05 -11.62 -1.73
C HIS A 136 -0.92 -12.09 -2.83
N HIS A 137 -0.85 -13.36 -3.23
CA HIS A 137 -1.75 -13.91 -4.24
C HIS A 137 -3.21 -13.96 -3.77
N ILE A 138 -3.46 -14.37 -2.53
CA ILE A 138 -4.82 -14.39 -1.96
C ILE A 138 -5.40 -12.98 -1.88
N GLY A 139 -4.60 -11.99 -1.46
CA GLY A 139 -5.01 -10.58 -1.45
C GLY A 139 -5.46 -10.08 -2.82
N MET A 140 -4.70 -10.40 -3.87
CA MET A 140 -5.10 -10.08 -5.26
C MET A 140 -6.41 -10.76 -5.68
N MET A 141 -6.65 -12.01 -5.26
CA MET A 141 -7.87 -12.75 -5.59
C MET A 141 -9.11 -12.18 -4.87
N LEU A 142 -8.94 -11.68 -3.65
CA LEU A 142 -10.03 -11.14 -2.83
C LEU A 142 -10.56 -9.78 -3.30
N GLU A 143 -9.87 -9.06 -4.20
CA GLU A 143 -10.30 -7.75 -4.73
C GLU A 143 -11.65 -7.75 -5.50
N GLY A 144 -12.20 -8.94 -5.74
CA GLY A 144 -13.52 -9.17 -6.34
C GLY A 144 -13.45 -9.99 -7.64
N PRO A 145 -14.62 -10.41 -8.17
CA PRO A 145 -14.75 -11.54 -9.12
C PRO A 145 -14.01 -11.41 -10.46
N ASP A 146 -13.65 -10.20 -10.89
CA ASP A 146 -12.93 -9.93 -12.15
C ASP A 146 -11.52 -9.34 -11.95
N ALA A 147 -11.11 -9.05 -10.70
CA ALA A 147 -9.91 -8.28 -10.43
C ALA A 147 -8.66 -9.17 -10.37
N GLY A 148 -8.73 -10.31 -9.68
CA GLY A 148 -7.59 -11.21 -9.49
C GLY A 148 -7.01 -11.73 -10.81
N LEU A 149 -7.83 -12.37 -11.66
CA LEU A 149 -7.36 -12.97 -12.91
C LEU A 149 -6.92 -11.92 -13.95
N ARG A 150 -7.70 -10.85 -14.17
CA ARG A 150 -7.31 -9.75 -15.07
C ARG A 150 -6.02 -9.07 -14.60
N ARG A 151 -5.76 -9.06 -13.29
CA ARG A 151 -4.56 -8.47 -12.72
C ARG A 151 -3.38 -9.42 -12.71
N VAL A 152 -3.54 -10.71 -12.44
CA VAL A 152 -2.47 -11.69 -12.63
C VAL A 152 -2.05 -11.70 -14.09
N LEU A 153 -3.00 -11.74 -15.04
CA LEU A 153 -2.67 -11.62 -16.47
C LEU A 153 -1.97 -10.29 -16.79
N ARG A 154 -2.35 -9.19 -16.12
CA ARG A 154 -1.65 -7.91 -16.27
C ARG A 154 -0.24 -7.94 -15.67
N ILE A 155 -0.04 -8.42 -14.44
CA ILE A 155 1.26 -8.50 -13.77
C ILE A 155 2.18 -9.49 -14.48
N SER A 156 1.66 -10.63 -14.93
CA SER A 156 2.40 -11.56 -15.79
C SER A 156 2.77 -10.92 -17.12
N ARG A 157 1.88 -10.12 -17.73
CA ARG A 157 2.19 -9.34 -18.93
C ARG A 157 3.24 -8.25 -18.66
N GLU A 158 3.13 -7.52 -17.56
CA GLU A 158 4.10 -6.52 -17.09
C GLU A 158 5.45 -7.16 -16.75
N ARG A 159 5.49 -8.36 -16.16
CA ARG A 159 6.73 -9.10 -15.86
C ARG A 159 7.36 -9.69 -17.12
N MET A 160 6.55 -10.17 -18.08
CA MET A 160 7.03 -10.60 -19.40
C MET A 160 7.53 -9.40 -20.21
N GLN A 161 6.86 -8.25 -20.12
CA GLN A 161 7.27 -6.98 -20.72
C GLN A 161 8.44 -6.34 -19.97
N ASN A 162 8.64 -6.58 -18.68
CA ASN A 162 9.81 -6.07 -17.93
C ASN A 162 11.11 -6.76 -18.34
N LYS A 163 11.04 -7.90 -19.04
CA LYS A 163 12.21 -8.49 -19.72
C LYS A 163 12.51 -7.82 -21.07
N SER A 164 11.66 -6.92 -21.53
CA SER A 164 11.79 -6.17 -22.77
C SER A 164 11.17 -4.79 -22.59
N VAL A 165 11.91 -3.88 -21.92
CA VAL A 165 11.81 -2.41 -22.05
C VAL A 165 10.37 -1.90 -22.22
N ILE A 166 9.76 -1.38 -21.14
CA ILE A 166 8.58 -0.49 -21.11
C ILE A 166 8.12 -0.11 -22.53
N GLU A 167 7.26 -0.93 -23.14
CA GLU A 167 6.80 -0.66 -24.51
C GLU A 167 5.90 0.58 -24.47
N ALA A 168 6.51 1.68 -24.87
CA ALA A 168 5.99 3.02 -24.95
C ALA A 168 4.93 3.19 -26.05
N THR A 169 4.06 2.21 -26.31
CA THR A 169 3.06 2.30 -27.39
C THR A 169 1.69 2.82 -26.92
N ASP A 170 1.34 2.68 -25.63
CA ASP A 170 0.02 3.08 -25.11
C ASP A 170 0.00 4.42 -24.33
N LEU A 171 1.18 4.98 -24.04
CA LEU A 171 1.34 6.35 -23.52
C LEU A 171 1.12 7.33 -24.67
N GLY A 172 -0.14 7.60 -24.99
CA GLY A 172 -0.54 8.48 -26.09
C GLY A 172 0.17 9.85 -26.12
N LYS A 173 0.09 10.55 -27.26
CA LYS A 173 0.71 11.87 -27.47
C LYS A 173 0.51 12.79 -26.25
N GLY A 174 1.62 13.34 -25.73
CA GLY A 174 1.61 14.27 -24.60
C GLY A 174 1.84 13.65 -23.22
N ALA A 175 2.23 12.38 -23.11
CA ALA A 175 2.67 11.81 -21.83
C ALA A 175 3.88 12.56 -21.25
N VAL A 176 3.92 12.65 -19.91
CA VAL A 176 5.03 13.23 -19.14
C VAL A 176 5.78 12.09 -18.46
N ILE A 177 7.10 12.09 -18.57
CA ILE A 177 7.96 11.17 -17.82
C ILE A 177 8.52 11.96 -16.64
N CYS A 178 8.36 11.40 -15.44
CA CYS A 178 8.80 12.00 -14.19
C CYS A 178 9.92 11.15 -13.61
N ASN A 179 11.03 11.78 -13.24
CA ASN A 179 12.07 11.15 -12.43
C ASN A 179 11.87 11.57 -10.98
N LEU A 180 11.57 10.61 -10.11
CA LEU A 180 11.40 10.80 -8.67
C LEU A 180 12.58 10.16 -7.95
N VAL A 181 13.44 11.00 -7.37
CA VAL A 181 14.66 10.51 -6.72
C VAL A 181 14.41 10.27 -5.23
N LYS A 182 14.09 11.33 -4.48
CA LYS A 182 13.96 11.28 -3.02
C LYS A 182 13.18 12.44 -2.45
N ALA A 183 12.84 12.36 -1.17
CA ALA A 183 12.44 13.51 -0.36
C ALA A 183 13.33 13.62 0.88
N LYS A 184 13.36 14.81 1.49
CA LYS A 184 14.04 15.05 2.77
C LYS A 184 13.17 15.85 3.71
N GLN A 185 13.34 15.60 5.01
CA GLN A 185 12.67 16.31 6.10
C GLN A 185 11.15 16.33 5.92
N LEU A 186 10.58 15.18 5.54
CA LEU A 186 9.12 15.04 5.50
C LEU A 186 8.51 15.18 6.91
N PRO A 187 7.29 15.72 7.02
CA PRO A 187 6.69 16.04 8.30
C PRO A 187 6.33 14.78 9.07
N THR A 188 6.22 14.93 10.40
CA THR A 188 5.56 13.96 11.25
C THR A 188 4.09 14.34 11.44
N ARG A 189 3.26 13.35 11.77
CA ARG A 189 1.85 13.52 12.12
C ARG A 189 1.74 14.27 13.44
N ALA A 190 0.80 15.22 13.53
CA ALA A 190 0.52 15.96 14.78
C ALA A 190 0.00 15.05 15.91
N SER A 191 -0.72 13.99 15.54
CA SER A 191 -1.13 12.90 16.42
C SER A 191 -0.63 11.58 15.87
N ALA A 192 -0.22 10.66 16.75
CA ALA A 192 0.15 9.33 16.34
C ALA A 192 -0.98 8.64 15.54
N ASP A 193 -0.60 7.83 14.56
CA ASP A 193 -1.56 7.05 13.78
C ASP A 193 -2.24 5.96 14.64
N SER A 194 -3.05 5.14 13.98
CA SER A 194 -3.68 3.98 14.60
C SER A 194 -2.67 3.04 15.28
N GLN A 195 -1.37 3.14 14.97
CA GLN A 195 -0.29 2.30 15.46
C GLN A 195 0.60 2.98 16.52
N GLY A 196 0.33 4.23 16.89
CA GLY A 196 1.18 4.96 17.83
C GLY A 196 2.42 5.60 17.19
N ARG A 197 2.50 5.61 15.85
CA ARG A 197 3.64 6.12 15.09
C ARG A 197 3.41 7.56 14.64
N THR A 198 4.46 8.36 14.68
CA THR A 198 4.42 9.77 14.28
C THR A 198 5.02 10.02 12.90
N PHE A 199 5.85 9.12 12.38
CA PHE A 199 6.35 9.21 11.00
C PHE A 199 5.24 8.87 10.01
N ILE A 200 5.28 9.51 8.85
CA ILE A 200 4.39 9.20 7.73
C ILE A 200 4.93 8.00 6.94
N ASP A 201 4.05 7.34 6.19
CA ASP A 201 4.38 6.28 5.24
C ASP A 201 4.29 6.87 3.80
N PRO A 202 5.34 7.58 3.32
CA PRO A 202 5.21 8.46 2.17
C PRO A 202 5.08 7.71 0.83
N TYR A 203 4.21 8.22 -0.02
CA TYR A 203 4.24 7.97 -1.46
C TYR A 203 3.82 9.23 -2.25
N ILE A 204 4.26 9.30 -3.51
CA ILE A 204 3.98 10.42 -4.41
C ILE A 204 3.01 9.98 -5.50
N THR A 205 2.07 10.87 -5.83
CA THR A 205 1.27 10.74 -7.04
C THR A 205 1.46 11.92 -7.98
N PHE A 206 1.46 11.63 -9.27
CA PHE A 206 1.56 12.58 -10.36
C PHE A 206 0.30 12.50 -11.22
N SER A 207 -0.32 13.64 -11.49
CA SER A 207 -1.48 13.71 -12.37
C SER A 207 -1.42 14.94 -13.26
N ILE A 208 -2.01 14.87 -14.45
CA ILE A 208 -2.15 16.04 -15.33
C ILE A 208 -3.53 16.65 -15.06
N VAL A 209 -3.54 17.94 -14.75
CA VAL A 209 -4.73 18.75 -14.46
C VAL A 209 -4.78 19.98 -15.36
N ARG A 210 -5.95 20.62 -15.46
CA ARG A 210 -6.15 21.88 -16.18
C ARG A 210 -6.23 23.01 -15.16
N GLY A 211 -5.46 24.07 -15.37
CA GLY A 211 -5.29 25.17 -14.41
C GLY A 211 -4.30 24.84 -13.29
N SER A 212 -3.86 25.86 -12.55
CA SER A 212 -2.97 25.67 -11.40
C SER A 212 -3.75 25.11 -10.21
N PRO A 213 -3.40 23.91 -9.69
CA PRO A 213 -4.10 23.29 -8.58
C PRO A 213 -3.74 23.91 -7.22
N ILE A 214 -2.72 24.79 -7.18
CA ILE A 214 -2.20 25.38 -5.94
C ILE A 214 -3.19 26.42 -5.37
N ASN A 215 -3.98 27.06 -6.23
CA ASN A 215 -4.89 28.16 -5.86
C ASN A 215 -6.38 27.78 -5.98
N GLU A 216 -6.72 26.50 -6.18
CA GLU A 216 -8.13 26.10 -6.27
C GLU A 216 -8.84 26.23 -4.92
N GLU A 217 -10.07 26.77 -4.92
CA GLU A 217 -10.91 26.86 -3.72
C GLU A 217 -11.09 25.48 -3.06
N ILE A 218 -11.12 25.45 -1.73
CA ILE A 218 -11.22 24.26 -0.85
C ILE A 218 -12.24 23.21 -1.36
N GLY A 219 -13.35 23.66 -1.98
CA GLY A 219 -14.40 22.78 -2.51
C GLY A 219 -14.04 21.95 -3.77
N ALA A 220 -13.07 22.37 -4.59
CA ALA A 220 -12.60 21.61 -5.75
C ALA A 220 -11.67 20.45 -5.33
N GLN A 221 -10.75 20.71 -4.40
CA GLN A 221 -9.88 19.68 -3.81
C GLN A 221 -10.66 18.64 -2.99
N GLN A 222 -11.65 19.06 -2.19
CA GLN A 222 -12.52 18.10 -1.50
C GLN A 222 -13.29 17.18 -2.46
N ARG A 223 -13.67 17.69 -3.64
CA ARG A 223 -14.28 16.86 -4.70
C ARG A 223 -13.28 15.89 -5.32
N GLN A 224 -12.01 16.27 -5.50
CA GLN A 224 -10.96 15.35 -5.95
C GLN A 224 -10.69 14.25 -4.92
N LEU A 225 -10.57 14.60 -3.64
CA LEU A 225 -10.40 13.65 -2.52
C LEU A 225 -11.57 12.66 -2.44
N ARG A 226 -12.82 13.16 -2.52
CA ARG A 226 -14.02 12.33 -2.54
C ARG A 226 -14.12 11.43 -3.78
N SER A 227 -13.72 11.94 -4.96
CA SER A 227 -13.69 11.18 -6.21
C SER A 227 -12.68 10.03 -6.15
N ARG A 228 -11.51 10.24 -5.51
CA ARG A 228 -10.52 9.19 -5.26
C ARG A 228 -11.06 8.12 -4.32
N ASN A 229 -11.70 8.53 -3.23
CA ASN A 229 -12.23 7.61 -2.21
C ASN A 229 -13.44 6.81 -2.71
N LYS A 230 -14.27 7.38 -3.59
CA LYS A 230 -15.48 6.74 -4.12
C LYS A 230 -15.19 5.69 -5.21
N ASP A 231 -14.03 5.76 -5.88
CA ASP A 231 -13.76 4.98 -7.10
C ASP A 231 -12.35 4.37 -7.14
N ARG A 232 -11.97 3.66 -6.06
CA ARG A 232 -10.66 2.96 -5.91
C ARG A 232 -10.26 2.09 -7.12
N LYS A 233 -11.24 1.48 -7.82
CA LYS A 233 -11.00 0.60 -8.98
C LYS A 233 -10.70 1.36 -10.30
N ALA A 234 -11.16 2.61 -10.46
CA ALA A 234 -10.97 3.41 -11.68
C ALA A 234 -9.76 4.36 -11.60
N ALA A 235 -9.27 4.60 -10.38
CA ALA A 235 -8.22 5.56 -10.05
C ALA A 235 -6.83 5.11 -10.57
N ILE A 236 -6.54 3.80 -10.57
CA ILE A 236 -5.23 3.21 -10.90
C ILE A 236 -4.69 3.60 -12.30
N ARG A 237 -5.56 4.02 -13.23
CA ARG A 237 -5.14 4.43 -14.59
C ARG A 237 -4.95 5.94 -14.80
N ARG A 238 -5.26 6.79 -13.80
CA ARG A 238 -5.32 8.26 -13.98
C ARG A 238 -4.09 9.02 -13.51
N TYR A 239 -3.23 8.38 -12.73
CA TYR A 239 -2.06 9.02 -12.12
C TYR A 239 -0.87 8.07 -12.14
N GLY A 240 0.33 8.66 -12.26
CA GLY A 240 1.56 7.96 -11.89
C GLY A 240 1.63 7.88 -10.36
N LYS A 241 1.99 6.73 -9.81
CA LYS A 241 2.12 6.52 -8.35
C LYS A 241 3.47 5.87 -8.09
N SER A 242 4.22 6.40 -7.11
CA SER A 242 5.45 5.77 -6.65
C SER A 242 5.19 4.58 -5.74
N SER A 243 6.23 3.79 -5.44
CA SER A 243 6.16 2.89 -4.29
C SER A 243 5.94 3.66 -2.98
N THR A 244 5.39 2.96 -1.99
CA THR A 244 5.24 3.47 -0.62
C THR A 244 6.47 3.04 0.16
N ILE A 245 7.14 4.00 0.80
CA ILE A 245 8.23 3.75 1.74
C ILE A 245 7.65 3.88 3.15
N LEU A 246 7.94 2.94 4.04
CA LEU A 246 7.36 2.92 5.38
C LEU A 246 8.24 3.67 6.38
N GLU A 247 7.60 4.49 7.21
CA GLU A 247 8.18 5.17 8.38
C GLU A 247 9.46 5.97 8.12
N ASP A 248 9.58 6.60 6.94
CA ASP A 248 10.80 7.31 6.54
C ASP A 248 10.55 8.79 6.27
N ALA A 249 11.27 9.66 6.99
CA ALA A 249 11.26 11.10 6.78
C ALA A 249 12.15 11.54 5.60
N ASN A 250 13.04 10.67 5.12
CA ASN A 250 13.98 10.92 4.04
C ASN A 250 13.95 9.79 2.98
N PRO A 251 12.78 9.47 2.42
CA PRO A 251 12.61 8.35 1.50
C PRO A 251 13.41 8.53 0.20
N GLU A 252 14.00 7.44 -0.29
CA GLU A 252 14.65 7.36 -1.61
C GLU A 252 13.90 6.36 -2.51
N TRP A 253 13.23 6.87 -3.54
CA TRP A 253 12.48 6.04 -4.50
C TRP A 253 13.34 5.61 -5.68
N ASN A 254 14.08 6.53 -6.27
CA ASN A 254 14.84 6.31 -7.51
C ASN A 254 13.99 5.69 -8.63
N GLU A 255 12.79 6.24 -8.83
CA GLU A 255 11.78 5.71 -9.75
C GLU A 255 11.57 6.63 -10.95
N THR A 256 11.43 6.02 -12.13
CA THR A 256 10.94 6.70 -13.34
C THR A 256 9.47 6.37 -13.55
N ILE A 257 8.61 7.38 -13.49
CA ILE A 257 7.15 7.23 -13.50
C ILE A 257 6.59 7.92 -14.73
N ALA A 258 5.86 7.17 -15.56
CA ALA A 258 5.16 7.71 -16.71
C ALA A 258 3.75 8.17 -16.33
N VAL A 259 3.38 9.39 -16.71
CA VAL A 259 2.07 10.00 -16.46
C VAL A 259 1.35 10.16 -17.79
N ALA A 260 0.32 9.37 -17.98
CA ALA A 260 -0.47 9.40 -19.21
C ALA A 260 -1.34 10.66 -19.29
N MET A 261 -1.40 11.28 -20.47
CA MET A 261 -2.31 12.38 -20.76
C MET A 261 -3.77 11.89 -20.74
N PRO A 262 -4.63 12.38 -19.82
CA PRO A 262 -6.03 12.01 -19.79
C PRO A 262 -6.73 12.35 -21.11
N MET A 263 -7.62 11.48 -21.61
CA MET A 263 -8.29 11.69 -22.90
C MET A 263 -8.99 13.05 -23.01
N LYS A 264 -9.61 13.51 -21.91
CA LYS A 264 -10.28 14.83 -21.82
C LYS A 264 -9.35 16.04 -21.98
N PHE A 265 -8.03 15.87 -21.85
CA PHE A 265 -7.05 16.95 -21.93
C PHE A 265 -6.22 16.92 -23.22
N ARG A 266 -6.39 15.91 -24.09
CA ARG A 266 -5.62 15.78 -25.35
C ARG A 266 -5.82 16.94 -26.33
N GLN A 267 -6.93 17.66 -26.25
CA GLN A 267 -7.26 18.81 -27.10
C GLN A 267 -7.06 20.15 -26.39
N ILE A 268 -6.66 20.13 -25.11
CA ILE A 268 -6.46 21.35 -24.33
C ILE A 268 -5.04 21.88 -24.61
N PRO A 269 -4.87 23.19 -24.83
CA PRO A 269 -3.55 23.80 -24.99
C PRO A 269 -2.63 23.50 -23.80
N ILE A 270 -1.35 23.28 -24.07
CA ILE A 270 -0.40 22.83 -23.04
C ILE A 270 -0.16 23.90 -21.96
N GLU A 271 -0.35 25.17 -22.30
CA GLU A 271 -0.25 26.33 -21.43
C GLU A 271 -1.28 26.31 -20.30
N GLU A 272 -2.41 25.64 -20.53
CA GLU A 272 -3.45 25.45 -19.54
C GLU A 272 -3.24 24.21 -18.67
N LEU A 273 -2.24 23.38 -18.98
CA LEU A 273 -2.04 22.09 -18.32
C LEU A 273 -0.89 22.15 -17.31
N TRP A 274 -1.11 21.45 -16.20
CA TRP A 274 -0.17 21.35 -15.10
C TRP A 274 0.03 19.89 -14.69
N VAL A 275 1.25 19.53 -14.27
CA VAL A 275 1.48 18.32 -13.49
C VAL A 275 1.29 18.68 -12.03
N HIS A 276 0.29 18.05 -11.42
CA HIS A 276 0.05 18.11 -9.99
C HIS A 276 0.76 16.94 -9.33
N VAL A 277 1.65 17.27 -8.40
CA VAL A 277 2.40 16.33 -7.58
C VAL A 277 1.83 16.41 -6.17
N GLN A 278 1.49 15.26 -5.60
CA GLN A 278 0.91 15.18 -4.27
C GLN A 278 1.68 14.17 -3.43
N LEU A 279 2.05 14.60 -2.22
CA LEU A 279 2.61 13.74 -1.18
C LEU A 279 1.48 13.21 -0.32
N TRP A 280 1.49 11.90 -0.11
CA TRP A 280 0.49 11.19 0.66
C TRP A 280 1.15 10.42 1.78
N ASP A 281 0.40 10.29 2.86
CA ASP A 281 0.68 9.42 3.98
C ASP A 281 -0.25 8.22 3.89
N TYR A 282 0.33 7.06 3.65
CA TYR A 282 -0.40 5.82 3.48
C TYR A 282 -0.88 5.27 4.84
N ASP A 283 -2.12 4.76 4.87
CA ASP A 283 -2.67 4.01 6.02
C ASP A 283 -3.29 2.70 5.53
N SER A 284 -3.05 1.59 6.22
CA SER A 284 -3.55 0.28 5.77
C SER A 284 -5.06 0.07 6.02
N LEU A 285 -5.65 0.79 6.98
CA LEU A 285 -7.03 0.62 7.46
C LEU A 285 -7.93 1.81 7.14
N LYS A 286 -7.37 3.01 7.04
CA LYS A 286 -8.07 4.27 6.78
C LYS A 286 -7.78 4.80 5.36
N PRO A 287 -8.54 5.78 4.85
CA PRO A 287 -8.14 6.53 3.66
C PRO A 287 -6.75 7.16 3.83
N ASP A 288 -5.94 7.20 2.77
CA ASP A 288 -4.61 7.85 2.83
C ASP A 288 -4.77 9.36 3.00
N ASP A 289 -3.94 9.95 3.86
CA ASP A 289 -3.97 11.37 4.16
C ASP A 289 -3.15 12.15 3.12
N LEU A 290 -3.72 13.23 2.61
CA LEU A 290 -2.99 14.14 1.72
C LEU A 290 -2.14 15.06 2.59
N VAL A 291 -0.82 14.99 2.43
CA VAL A 291 0.12 15.71 3.31
C VAL A 291 0.51 17.05 2.70
N ALA A 292 0.90 17.03 1.43
CA ALA A 292 1.43 18.20 0.75
C ALA A 292 1.22 18.10 -0.76
N GLN A 293 1.45 19.22 -1.45
CA GLN A 293 1.37 19.28 -2.89
C GLN A 293 2.44 20.20 -3.49
N THR A 294 2.70 20.02 -4.78
CA THR A 294 3.39 21.01 -5.61
C THR A 294 2.90 20.83 -7.05
N ALA A 295 3.10 21.83 -7.91
CA ALA A 295 2.65 21.74 -9.28
C ALA A 295 3.53 22.52 -10.24
N PHE A 296 3.61 22.00 -11.46
CA PHE A 296 4.48 22.53 -12.51
C PHE A 296 3.68 22.66 -13.80
N PRO A 297 3.73 23.82 -14.49
CA PRO A 297 3.09 23.96 -15.79
C PRO A 297 3.82 23.09 -16.81
N LEU A 298 3.08 22.42 -17.69
CA LEU A 298 3.68 21.52 -18.69
C LEU A 298 4.59 22.24 -19.69
N THR A 299 4.45 23.57 -19.80
CA THR A 299 5.30 24.43 -20.65
C THR A 299 6.75 24.47 -20.18
N GLN A 300 7.03 24.21 -18.90
CA GLN A 300 8.41 24.17 -18.37
C GLN A 300 9.19 22.93 -18.79
N PHE A 301 8.50 21.90 -19.30
CA PHE A 301 9.14 20.62 -19.60
C PHE A 301 9.67 20.62 -21.02
N GLU A 302 10.96 20.41 -21.18
CA GLU A 302 11.57 20.24 -22.49
C GLU A 302 11.21 18.86 -23.08
N GLN A 303 11.28 18.73 -24.41
CA GLN A 303 11.18 17.44 -25.08
C GLN A 303 12.60 16.89 -25.26
N MET A 304 13.03 16.09 -24.29
CA MET A 304 14.39 15.54 -24.26
C MET A 304 14.37 14.02 -24.38
N ALA A 305 15.42 13.45 -24.99
CA ALA A 305 15.63 12.00 -25.05
C ALA A 305 16.05 11.43 -23.69
N GLU A 306 16.80 12.20 -22.90
CA GLU A 306 17.27 11.85 -21.56
C GLU A 306 16.55 12.68 -20.50
N LEU A 307 16.37 12.08 -19.31
CA LEU A 307 15.73 12.75 -18.18
C LEU A 307 16.71 13.75 -17.54
N PRO A 308 16.30 15.00 -17.30
CA PRO A 308 17.12 15.97 -16.58
C PRO A 308 17.45 15.50 -15.16
N GLU A 309 18.51 16.05 -14.58
CA GLU A 309 18.81 15.84 -13.16
C GLU A 309 17.67 16.34 -12.27
N ALA A 310 17.34 15.57 -11.24
CA ALA A 310 16.25 15.90 -10.32
C ALA A 310 16.63 17.10 -9.44
N MET A 311 15.80 18.13 -9.46
CA MET A 311 16.04 19.35 -8.71
C MET A 311 15.18 19.38 -7.43
N PRO A 312 15.68 19.98 -6.32
CA PRO A 312 14.90 20.11 -5.10
C PRO A 312 13.73 21.08 -5.31
N GLN A 313 12.54 20.62 -4.94
CA GLN A 313 11.29 21.38 -5.01
C GLN A 313 10.66 21.45 -3.63
N ARG A 314 10.18 22.64 -3.24
CA ARG A 314 9.45 22.80 -1.99
C ARG A 314 8.07 22.15 -2.09
N LEU A 315 7.70 21.44 -1.04
CA LEU A 315 6.35 20.95 -0.85
C LEU A 315 5.50 22.06 -0.18
N LEU A 316 4.32 22.29 -0.72
CA LEU A 316 3.37 23.29 -0.22
C LEU A 316 2.28 22.61 0.60
N PRO A 317 1.77 23.28 1.65
CA PRO A 317 0.63 22.76 2.41
C PRO A 317 -0.62 22.67 1.54
N ILE A 318 -1.52 21.79 1.95
CA ILE A 318 -2.85 21.74 1.37
C ILE A 318 -3.69 22.90 1.94
N PRO A 319 -4.38 23.69 1.10
CA PRO A 319 -5.26 24.76 1.55
C PRO A 319 -6.26 24.28 2.60
N GLY A 320 -6.32 24.97 3.75
CA GLY A 320 -7.15 24.62 4.90
C GLY A 320 -6.55 23.54 5.80
N GLN A 321 -5.34 23.05 5.53
CA GLN A 321 -4.57 22.12 6.38
C GLN A 321 -3.18 22.67 6.74
N GLU A 322 -2.98 23.98 6.66
CA GLU A 322 -1.68 24.63 6.85
C GLU A 322 -1.08 24.37 8.24
N SER A 323 -1.92 24.12 9.24
CA SER A 323 -1.49 23.82 10.61
C SER A 323 -1.34 22.31 10.90
N VAL A 324 -1.63 21.44 9.94
CA VAL A 324 -1.66 19.98 10.17
C VAL A 324 -0.26 19.37 10.06
N TYR A 325 0.52 19.80 9.07
CA TYR A 325 1.88 19.32 8.82
C TYR A 325 2.85 20.49 8.70
N ASN A 326 3.99 20.41 9.41
CA ASN A 326 5.07 21.38 9.26
C ASN A 326 5.95 21.01 8.05
N LEU A 327 5.84 21.78 6.98
CA LEU A 327 6.52 21.54 5.70
C LEU A 327 7.68 22.51 5.42
N GLU A 328 8.10 23.33 6.40
CA GLU A 328 9.07 24.43 6.16
C GLU A 328 10.39 23.96 5.53
N GLU A 329 10.86 22.78 5.93
CA GLU A 329 12.11 22.17 5.46
C GLU A 329 11.89 21.03 4.45
N SER A 330 10.63 20.66 4.16
CA SER A 330 10.32 19.50 3.33
C SER A 330 10.63 19.75 1.85
N LEU A 331 11.54 18.93 1.31
CA LEU A 331 11.99 19.03 -0.08
C LEU A 331 11.78 17.72 -0.83
N LEU A 332 11.40 17.84 -2.10
CA LEU A 332 11.19 16.73 -3.04
C LEU A 332 12.10 16.89 -4.25
N TRP A 333 12.90 15.87 -4.58
CA TRP A 333 13.77 15.87 -5.77
C TRP A 333 13.03 15.23 -6.93
N VAL A 334 12.60 16.05 -7.89
CA VAL A 334 11.90 15.63 -9.09
C VAL A 334 12.41 16.36 -10.33
N SER A 335 12.35 15.67 -11.48
CA SER A 335 12.47 16.29 -12.80
C SER A 335 11.46 15.69 -13.77
N PHE A 336 11.24 16.39 -14.88
CA PHE A 336 10.20 16.08 -15.84
C PHE A 336 10.72 16.24 -17.27
N THR A 337 10.28 15.38 -18.17
CA THR A 337 10.44 15.56 -19.63
C THR A 337 9.14 15.22 -20.33
N ARG A 338 8.86 15.91 -21.43
CA ARG A 338 7.75 15.57 -22.32
C ARG A 338 8.22 14.59 -23.38
N ARG A 339 7.39 13.60 -23.68
CA ARG A 339 7.70 12.70 -24.77
C ARG A 339 7.65 13.43 -26.13
N ALA A 340 8.73 13.37 -26.90
CA ALA A 340 8.75 13.85 -28.27
C ALA A 340 7.87 12.95 -29.18
N PRO A 341 7.04 13.51 -30.06
CA PRO A 341 6.08 12.75 -30.87
C PRO A 341 6.69 11.79 -31.92
N HIS A 342 8.02 11.78 -32.11
CA HIS A 342 8.71 11.05 -33.17
C HIS A 342 9.81 10.07 -32.72
N LEU A 343 10.06 9.91 -31.42
CA LEU A 343 11.04 8.94 -30.92
C LEU A 343 10.35 7.61 -30.64
N ALA A 344 10.39 6.73 -31.65
CA ALA A 344 10.33 5.29 -31.45
C ALA A 344 11.70 4.82 -30.94
N LEU A 345 11.70 3.91 -29.96
CA LEU A 345 12.91 3.19 -29.54
C LEU A 345 13.19 2.05 -30.53
#